data_AF-A0A7W9PJW1-F1
#
_entry.id   AF-A0A7W9PJW1-F1
#
_cell.length_a   1.000
_cell.length_b   1.000
_cell.length_c   1.000
_cell.angle_alpha   90.00
_cell.angle_beta   90.00
_cell.angle_gamma   90.00
#
_symmetry.space_group_name_H-M   'P 1'
#
loop_
_entity.id
_entity.type
_entity.pdbx_description
1 polymer ?
#
loop_
_entity_poly.entity_id
_entity_poly.type
_entity_poly.pdbx_seq_one_letter_code
_entity_poly.pdbx_strand_id
1 'polypeptide(L)'
;MHTTKTSGDSRRRAGYAATGLATAVLAAGFLTALTAPAARAVVTDLQVSPGTPAFSWGPQSQYGTSCTYTLTATVTIGDDRGVSFYDWTEAASFAPANYVSPANGTATVGWTPTRPGWHHISAYQGSEGGPAVDVLVGNGINTGSACLVLP
;
A
#
# COMPACT_ATOMS: atom_id res chain seq x y z
N MET A 1 32.96 82.18 -16.27
CA MET A 1 31.82 82.88 -16.90
C MET A 1 31.01 81.81 -17.63
N HIS A 2 29.87 81.36 -17.10
CA HIS A 2 28.53 81.78 -17.56
C HIS A 2 28.44 81.74 -19.11
N THR A 3 27.66 80.89 -19.78
CA THR A 3 26.24 80.61 -19.55
C THR A 3 25.78 79.37 -20.37
N THR A 4 24.77 78.70 -19.83
CA THR A 4 23.96 77.56 -20.28
C THR A 4 23.38 77.67 -21.71
N LYS A 5 23.23 76.54 -22.43
CA LYS A 5 22.22 76.38 -23.49
C LYS A 5 21.74 74.92 -23.68
N THR A 6 20.47 74.73 -23.30
CA THR A 6 19.37 73.92 -23.86
C THR A 6 19.54 72.47 -24.36
N SER A 7 18.49 71.73 -23.96
CA SER A 7 17.75 70.71 -24.72
C SER A 7 18.14 69.25 -24.47
N GLY A 8 17.70 68.74 -23.32
CA GLY A 8 17.60 67.31 -23.07
C GLY A 8 16.32 66.77 -23.69
N ASP A 9 16.47 66.08 -24.82
CA ASP A 9 15.52 65.07 -25.25
C ASP A 9 15.58 63.89 -24.26
N SER A 10 14.42 63.44 -23.80
CA SER A 10 14.05 62.04 -23.73
C SER A 10 12.94 61.81 -22.72
N ARG A 11 12.07 60.88 -23.12
CA ARG A 11 11.29 59.94 -22.30
C ARG A 11 9.78 60.16 -22.22
N ARG A 12 9.16 59.16 -22.84
CA ARG A 12 8.16 58.24 -22.26
C ARG A 12 6.71 58.71 -22.38
N ARG A 13 6.07 58.07 -23.36
CA ARG A 13 4.64 57.78 -23.37
C ARG A 13 4.22 57.21 -22.02
N ALA A 14 3.35 57.91 -21.30
CA ALA A 14 2.43 57.37 -20.29
C ALA A 14 1.41 58.45 -19.89
N GLY A 15 0.15 58.06 -19.73
CA GLY A 15 -0.95 58.93 -19.32
C GLY A 15 -2.25 58.49 -19.99
N TYR A 16 -2.85 57.35 -19.61
CA TYR A 16 -3.83 57.23 -18.53
C TYR A 16 -5.03 58.18 -18.68
N ALA A 17 -6.12 57.66 -19.23
CA ALA A 17 -7.47 58.14 -18.94
C ALA A 17 -8.30 56.93 -18.49
N ALA A 18 -8.61 56.92 -17.21
CA ALA A 18 -9.50 55.95 -16.57
C ALA A 18 -10.93 56.52 -16.46
N THR A 19 -11.86 55.63 -16.10
CA THR A 19 -13.29 55.80 -15.78
C THR A 19 -14.24 55.67 -16.99
N GLY A 20 -15.19 54.73 -17.03
CA GLY A 20 -15.62 53.74 -16.04
C GLY A 20 -16.75 52.86 -16.59
N LEU A 21 -17.38 52.11 -15.69
CA LEU A 21 -18.54 51.22 -15.79
C LEU A 21 -18.22 49.71 -15.79
N ALA A 22 -18.45 49.15 -14.61
CA ALA A 22 -18.47 47.73 -14.30
C ALA A 22 -19.48 46.97 -15.18
N THR A 23 -19.02 45.89 -15.81
CA THR A 23 -19.86 44.76 -16.23
C THR A 23 -19.22 43.49 -15.68
N ALA A 24 -20.03 42.77 -14.91
CA ALA A 24 -19.67 41.58 -14.18
C ALA A 24 -19.85 40.33 -15.06
N VAL A 25 -18.91 39.38 -14.94
CA VAL A 25 -19.10 37.91 -15.09
C VAL A 25 -19.44 37.43 -16.52
N LEU A 26 -18.62 36.59 -17.16
CA LEU A 26 -18.65 35.14 -17.00
C LEU A 26 -17.29 34.53 -17.43
N ALA A 27 -16.58 33.95 -16.47
CA ALA A 27 -15.51 33.00 -16.74
C ALA A 27 -16.16 31.64 -17.07
N ALA A 28 -15.92 31.09 -18.26
CA ALA A 28 -16.27 29.72 -18.59
C ALA A 28 -14.98 28.91 -18.80
N GLY A 29 -14.21 28.75 -17.73
CA GLY A 29 -13.19 27.71 -17.66
C GLY A 29 -13.90 26.38 -17.50
N PHE A 30 -13.86 25.51 -18.51
CA PHE A 30 -14.27 24.12 -18.37
C PHE A 30 -13.26 23.43 -17.44
N LEU A 31 -13.54 23.44 -16.14
CA LEU A 31 -12.90 22.54 -15.19
C LEU A 31 -13.47 21.15 -15.47
N THR A 32 -12.79 20.38 -16.30
CA THR A 32 -13.02 18.93 -16.34
C THR A 32 -12.69 18.40 -14.96
N ALA A 33 -13.70 18.16 -14.14
CA ALA A 33 -13.54 17.44 -12.89
C ALA A 33 -12.99 16.06 -13.26
N LEU A 34 -11.69 15.85 -13.06
CA LEU A 34 -11.13 14.51 -13.04
C LEU A 34 -11.75 13.84 -11.81
N THR A 35 -12.86 13.14 -12.00
CA THR A 35 -13.34 12.17 -11.04
C THR A 35 -12.32 11.04 -11.06
N ALA A 36 -11.25 11.17 -10.27
CA ALA A 36 -10.36 10.07 -9.99
C ALA A 36 -11.22 8.90 -9.49
N PRO A 37 -11.10 7.70 -10.09
CA PRO A 37 -11.81 6.54 -9.57
C PRO A 37 -11.45 6.38 -8.09
N ALA A 38 -12.44 6.29 -7.21
CA ALA A 38 -12.18 5.92 -5.84
C ALA A 38 -11.52 4.53 -5.85
N ALA A 39 -10.25 4.44 -5.45
CA ALA A 39 -9.57 3.17 -5.27
C ALA A 39 -10.28 2.42 -4.14
N ARG A 40 -11.20 1.51 -4.49
CA ARG A 40 -12.06 0.81 -3.54
C ARG A 40 -11.40 -0.42 -2.89
N ALA A 41 -10.05 -0.50 -2.88
CA ALA A 41 -9.31 -1.73 -2.52
C ALA A 41 -8.73 -1.51 -1.16
N VAL A 42 -9.38 -2.08 -0.16
CA VAL A 42 -8.86 -2.00 1.19
C VAL A 42 -8.91 -3.42 1.74
N VAL A 43 -7.72 -4.04 1.76
CA VAL A 43 -7.43 -5.10 2.72
C VAL A 43 -7.48 -4.44 4.09
N THR A 44 -8.39 -4.86 4.95
CA THR A 44 -8.64 -4.24 6.25
C THR A 44 -7.89 -4.94 7.38
N ASP A 45 -7.54 -6.21 7.19
CA ASP A 45 -6.88 -7.02 8.22
C ASP A 45 -6.05 -8.14 7.57
N LEU A 46 -4.99 -8.55 8.27
CA LEU A 46 -4.17 -9.71 7.92
C LEU A 46 -3.89 -10.51 9.20
N GLN A 47 -4.22 -11.80 9.16
CA GLN A 47 -4.05 -12.71 10.28
C GLN A 47 -3.22 -13.93 9.86
N VAL A 48 -2.44 -14.45 10.79
CA VAL A 48 -1.73 -15.73 10.66
C VAL A 48 -2.35 -16.71 11.64
N SER A 49 -2.77 -17.87 11.14
CA SER A 49 -3.35 -18.94 11.96
C SER A 49 -2.62 -20.27 11.74
N PRO A 50 -2.75 -21.24 12.67
CA PRO A 50 -2.26 -22.59 12.46
C PRO A 50 -2.77 -23.16 11.13
N GLY A 51 -1.89 -23.84 10.41
CA GLY A 51 -2.22 -24.48 9.14
C GLY A 51 -1.98 -25.98 9.20
N THR A 52 -1.17 -26.48 8.28
CA THR A 52 -0.73 -27.87 8.25
C THR A 52 0.76 -27.93 8.57
N PRO A 53 1.17 -28.57 9.68
CA PRO A 53 0.38 -29.41 10.59
C PRO A 53 -0.53 -28.63 11.55
N ALA A 54 -1.58 -29.30 12.06
CA ALA A 54 -2.62 -28.70 12.91
C ALA A 54 -2.10 -28.16 14.25
N PHE A 55 -0.98 -28.70 14.73
CA PHE A 55 -0.36 -28.30 15.99
C PHE A 55 1.03 -27.73 15.72
N SER A 56 1.37 -26.63 16.38
CA SER A 56 2.69 -26.02 16.28
C SER A 56 3.07 -25.43 17.63
N TRP A 57 4.25 -25.78 18.14
CA TRP A 57 4.66 -25.41 19.49
C TRP A 57 6.18 -25.28 19.62
N GLY A 58 6.60 -24.31 20.43
CA GLY A 58 7.98 -24.07 20.78
C GLY A 58 8.11 -23.05 21.90
N PRO A 59 9.29 -22.95 22.52
CA PRO A 59 9.50 -22.13 23.70
C PRO A 59 9.50 -20.62 23.40
N GLN A 60 9.88 -20.23 22.17
CA GLN A 60 10.00 -18.82 21.75
C GLN A 60 9.04 -18.44 20.64
N SER A 61 8.63 -19.40 19.81
CA SER A 61 7.67 -19.19 18.75
C SER A 61 6.83 -20.44 18.52
N GLN A 62 5.59 -20.22 18.09
CA GLN A 62 4.70 -21.24 17.54
C GLN A 62 4.82 -21.37 16.02
N TYR A 63 5.74 -20.64 15.38
CA TYR A 63 5.97 -20.67 13.94
C TYR A 63 7.37 -21.19 13.66
N GLY A 64 7.47 -22.20 12.79
CA GLY A 64 8.71 -22.87 12.46
C GLY A 64 8.87 -23.01 10.95
N THR A 65 10.12 -23.05 10.51
CA THR A 65 10.46 -23.38 9.12
C THR A 65 9.87 -24.72 8.68
N SER A 66 9.59 -24.89 7.38
CA SER A 66 9.12 -26.14 6.76
C SER A 66 7.71 -26.60 7.19
N CYS A 67 7.00 -25.78 7.97
CA CYS A 67 5.62 -25.97 8.37
C CYS A 67 4.74 -24.93 7.68
N THR A 68 3.53 -25.30 7.27
CA THR A 68 2.64 -24.41 6.54
C THR A 68 1.60 -23.81 7.49
N TYR A 69 1.48 -22.50 7.47
CA TYR A 69 0.50 -21.73 8.22
C TYR A 69 -0.49 -21.08 7.27
N THR A 70 -1.62 -20.63 7.79
CA THR A 70 -2.66 -20.00 6.97
C THR A 70 -2.60 -18.50 7.16
N LEU A 71 -2.37 -17.76 6.08
CA LEU A 71 -2.58 -16.32 6.05
C LEU A 71 -4.00 -16.04 5.58
N THR A 72 -4.74 -15.22 6.33
CA THR A 72 -6.07 -14.76 5.94
C THR A 72 -6.08 -13.25 5.91
N ALA A 73 -6.31 -12.69 4.73
CA ALA A 73 -6.55 -11.28 4.54
C ALA A 73 -8.06 -11.02 4.46
N THR A 74 -8.56 -10.07 5.24
CA THR A 74 -9.94 -9.60 5.14
C THR A 74 -10.00 -8.41 4.20
N VAL A 75 -10.92 -8.43 3.25
CA VAL A 75 -11.17 -7.35 2.30
C VAL A 75 -12.56 -6.78 2.52
N THR A 76 -12.74 -5.53 2.10
CA THR A 76 -14.08 -4.92 2.09
C THR A 76 -15.04 -5.75 1.24
N ILE A 77 -16.22 -6.09 1.78
CA ILE A 77 -17.22 -6.91 1.10
C ILE A 77 -17.63 -6.25 -0.22
N GLY A 78 -17.57 -7.02 -1.31
CA GLY A 78 -17.90 -6.56 -2.66
C GLY A 78 -16.70 -6.08 -3.49
N ASP A 79 -15.48 -6.06 -2.92
CA ASP A 79 -14.25 -5.97 -3.72
C ASP A 79 -13.75 -7.38 -4.07
N ASP A 80 -13.67 -7.67 -5.36
CA ASP A 80 -13.28 -8.96 -5.94
C ASP A 80 -11.85 -8.97 -6.51
N ARG A 81 -11.10 -7.86 -6.38
CA ARG A 81 -9.74 -7.79 -6.88
C ARG A 81 -8.84 -8.73 -6.12
N GLY A 82 -7.89 -9.34 -6.83
CA GLY A 82 -6.95 -10.26 -6.18
C GLY A 82 -6.09 -9.56 -5.12
N VAL A 83 -5.84 -10.29 -4.04
CA VAL A 83 -5.00 -9.91 -2.92
C VAL A 83 -3.61 -10.50 -3.14
N SER A 84 -2.58 -9.66 -3.06
CA SER A 84 -1.19 -10.09 -3.06
C SER A 84 -0.72 -10.27 -1.62
N PHE A 85 -0.17 -11.43 -1.31
CA PHE A 85 0.53 -11.72 -0.07
C PHE A 85 2.03 -11.65 -0.32
N TYR A 86 2.76 -11.01 0.59
CA TYR A 86 4.19 -10.85 0.47
C TYR A 86 4.89 -11.01 1.80
N ASP A 87 5.95 -11.81 1.80
CA ASP A 87 6.89 -11.94 2.91
C ASP A 87 8.18 -11.22 2.51
N TRP A 88 8.46 -10.11 3.19
CA TRP A 88 9.56 -9.21 2.86
C TRP A 88 10.95 -9.78 3.11
N THR A 89 11.04 -10.94 3.78
CA THR A 89 12.29 -11.68 3.90
C THR A 89 12.65 -12.45 2.64
N GLU A 90 11.70 -12.60 1.71
CA GLU A 90 11.80 -13.46 0.52
C GLU A 90 12.24 -14.88 0.89
N ALA A 91 11.80 -15.34 2.06
CA ALA A 91 12.18 -16.60 2.66
C ALA A 91 10.99 -17.50 2.91
N ALA A 92 9.96 -17.45 2.07
CA ALA A 92 8.79 -18.29 2.19
C ALA A 92 8.22 -18.70 0.84
N SER A 93 7.51 -19.82 0.84
CA SER A 93 6.66 -20.23 -0.29
C SER A 93 5.19 -20.03 0.05
N PHE A 94 4.40 -19.71 -0.97
CA PHE A 94 2.95 -19.55 -0.85
C PHE A 94 2.23 -20.63 -1.65
N ALA A 95 1.09 -21.10 -1.14
CA ALA A 95 0.24 -22.07 -1.81
C ALA A 95 -1.24 -21.65 -1.71
N PRO A 96 -2.06 -21.82 -2.77
CA PRO A 96 -1.69 -22.28 -4.11
C PRO A 96 -0.89 -21.26 -4.92
N ALA A 97 -0.97 -19.97 -4.55
CA ALA A 97 -0.20 -18.86 -5.10
C ALA A 97 -0.13 -17.74 -4.05
N ASN A 98 0.74 -16.76 -4.25
CA ASN A 98 0.79 -15.55 -3.42
C ASN A 98 -0.19 -14.46 -3.89
N TYR A 99 -0.86 -14.64 -5.02
CA TYR A 99 -1.91 -13.77 -5.52
C TYR A 99 -3.20 -14.57 -5.70
N VAL A 100 -4.23 -14.22 -4.93
CA VAL A 100 -5.51 -14.96 -4.93
C VAL A 100 -6.70 -14.02 -4.89
N SER A 101 -7.79 -14.39 -5.58
CA SER A 101 -9.05 -13.66 -5.48
C SER A 101 -9.71 -13.90 -4.13
N PRO A 102 -10.25 -12.86 -3.47
CA PRO A 102 -11.02 -13.04 -2.25
C PRO A 102 -12.34 -13.74 -2.56
N ALA A 103 -12.79 -14.59 -1.64
CA ALA A 103 -14.10 -15.22 -1.63
C ALA A 103 -14.87 -14.76 -0.39
N ASN A 104 -16.06 -14.19 -0.57
CA ASN A 104 -16.91 -13.71 0.53
C ASN A 104 -16.21 -12.73 1.50
N GLY A 105 -15.34 -11.87 0.98
CA GLY A 105 -14.64 -10.87 1.79
C GLY A 105 -13.33 -11.36 2.43
N THR A 106 -12.87 -12.58 2.11
CA THR A 106 -11.57 -13.07 2.60
C THR A 106 -10.73 -13.69 1.50
N ALA A 107 -9.43 -13.45 1.54
CA ALA A 107 -8.43 -14.12 0.73
C ALA A 107 -7.53 -14.97 1.63
N THR A 108 -7.24 -16.20 1.23
CA THR A 108 -6.49 -17.14 2.08
C THR A 108 -5.41 -17.84 1.29
N VAL A 109 -4.20 -17.92 1.86
CA VAL A 109 -3.06 -18.66 1.30
C VAL A 109 -2.34 -19.45 2.40
N GLY A 110 -1.76 -20.58 2.02
CA GLY A 110 -0.73 -21.25 2.80
C GLY A 110 0.57 -20.46 2.70
N TRP A 111 1.26 -20.28 3.83
CA TRP A 111 2.57 -19.65 3.95
C TRP A 111 3.52 -20.59 4.67
N THR A 112 4.63 -20.94 4.02
CA THR A 112 5.64 -21.86 4.55
C THR A 112 6.99 -21.14 4.60
N PRO A 113 7.44 -20.67 5.77
CA PRO A 113 8.76 -20.07 5.90
C PRO A 113 9.86 -21.12 5.73
N THR A 114 10.98 -20.68 5.16
CA THR A 114 12.14 -21.51 4.81
C THR A 114 13.40 -21.11 5.58
N ARG A 115 13.38 -19.94 6.24
CA ARG A 115 14.49 -19.44 7.07
C ARG A 115 13.95 -19.00 8.43
N PRO A 116 14.69 -19.19 9.54
CA PRO A 116 14.34 -18.61 10.83
C PRO A 116 14.59 -17.09 10.85
N GLY A 117 13.93 -16.39 11.78
CA GLY A 117 14.07 -14.96 11.99
C GLY A 117 12.73 -14.25 12.06
N TRP A 118 12.75 -12.92 12.09
CA TRP A 118 11.54 -12.12 11.98
C TRP A 118 11.10 -12.04 10.51
N HIS A 119 9.85 -12.40 10.27
CA HIS A 119 9.17 -12.28 8.99
C HIS A 119 8.18 -11.13 9.05
N HIS A 120 8.38 -10.12 8.21
CA HIS A 120 7.40 -9.07 7.99
C HIS A 120 6.52 -9.49 6.81
N ILE A 121 5.25 -9.73 7.06
CA ILE A 121 4.30 -10.26 6.07
C ILE A 121 3.23 -9.22 5.84
N SER A 122 2.90 -8.93 4.58
CA SER A 122 1.89 -7.94 4.20
C SER A 122 0.90 -8.51 3.20
N ALA A 123 -0.31 -7.94 3.19
CA ALA A 123 -1.33 -8.24 2.20
C ALA A 123 -1.90 -6.95 1.61
N TYR A 124 -2.00 -6.85 0.29
CA TYR A 124 -2.44 -5.62 -0.38
C TYR A 124 -3.25 -5.90 -1.66
N GLN A 125 -4.09 -4.94 -2.03
CA GLN A 125 -4.86 -4.94 -3.28
C GLN A 125 -4.48 -3.71 -4.11
N GLY A 126 -3.97 -3.92 -5.33
CA GLY A 126 -3.49 -2.83 -6.18
C GLY A 126 -2.28 -2.11 -5.59
N SER A 127 -2.25 -0.78 -5.70
CA SER A 127 -1.13 0.07 -5.22
C SER A 127 -1.32 0.62 -3.81
N GLU A 128 -2.43 0.32 -3.14
CA GLU A 128 -2.87 1.01 -1.91
C GLU A 128 -2.16 0.53 -0.63
N GLY A 129 -1.13 -0.32 -0.74
CA GLY A 129 -0.54 -0.98 0.42
C GLY A 129 -1.58 -1.83 1.17
N GLY A 130 -1.28 -2.19 2.41
CA GLY A 130 -2.22 -2.91 3.26
C GLY A 130 -1.61 -3.35 4.59
N PRO A 131 -2.39 -4.05 5.42
CA PRO A 131 -1.96 -4.48 6.75
C PRO A 131 -0.77 -5.42 6.66
N ALA A 132 0.02 -5.39 7.73
CA ALA A 132 1.17 -6.24 7.90
C ALA A 132 1.21 -6.85 9.30
N VAL A 133 1.88 -8.00 9.40
CA VAL A 133 2.11 -8.74 10.62
C VAL A 133 3.56 -9.15 10.71
N ASP A 134 4.14 -9.03 11.90
CA ASP A 134 5.49 -9.50 12.19
C ASP A 134 5.41 -10.85 12.92
N VAL A 135 6.09 -11.85 12.36
CA VAL A 135 6.08 -13.22 12.87
C VAL A 135 7.51 -13.66 13.13
N LEU A 136 7.82 -14.00 14.38
CA LEU A 136 9.10 -14.65 14.70
C LEU A 136 9.01 -16.12 14.28
N VAL A 137 9.90 -16.58 13.41
CA VAL A 137 10.00 -17.96 12.96
C VAL A 137 11.24 -18.62 13.55
N GLY A 138 11.06 -19.77 14.20
CA GLY A 138 12.16 -20.61 14.68
C GLY A 138 12.51 -21.74 13.72
N ASN A 139 13.46 -22.59 14.13
CA ASN A 139 13.80 -23.81 13.40
C ASN A 139 12.68 -24.85 13.60
N GLY A 140 11.89 -25.09 12.56
CA GLY A 140 10.75 -26.02 12.60
C GLY A 140 11.11 -27.42 12.11
N ILE A 141 10.61 -28.43 12.82
CA ILE A 141 10.59 -29.83 12.40
C ILE A 141 9.14 -30.22 12.15
N ASN A 142 8.79 -30.46 10.89
CA ASN A 142 7.47 -30.95 10.50
C ASN A 142 7.42 -32.47 10.70
N THR A 143 6.64 -32.93 11.68
CA THR A 143 6.44 -34.36 11.98
C THR A 143 5.21 -34.96 11.28
N GLY A 144 4.58 -34.20 10.37
CA GLY A 144 3.35 -34.56 9.66
C GLY A 144 2.08 -34.15 10.41
N SER A 145 2.01 -34.38 11.72
CA SER A 145 0.87 -33.99 12.56
C SER A 145 1.13 -32.78 13.45
N ALA A 146 2.41 -32.45 13.70
CA ALA A 146 2.81 -31.29 14.47
C ALA A 146 4.06 -30.62 13.87
N CYS A 147 4.25 -29.35 14.20
CA CYS A 147 5.48 -28.60 13.96
C CYS A 147 6.17 -28.37 15.30
N LEU A 148 7.33 -28.99 15.50
CA LEU A 148 8.15 -28.73 16.67
C LEU A 148 9.10 -27.58 16.36
N VAL A 149 9.01 -26.48 17.09
CA VAL A 149 9.88 -25.32 16.93
C VAL A 149 10.96 -25.36 18.01
N LEU A 150 12.21 -25.48 17.57
CA LEU A 150 13.37 -25.53 18.44
C LEU A 150 13.73 -24.13 18.97
N PRO A 151 14.39 -24.04 20.14
CA PRO A 151 15.01 -22.79 20.63
C PRO A 151 15.99 -22.19 19.61
#